data_AF-A0A920AS57-F1
#
_entry.id   AF-A0A920AS57-F1
#
_cell.length_a   1.000
_cell.length_b   1.000
_cell.length_c   1.000
_cell.angle_alpha   90.00
_cell.angle_beta   90.00
_cell.angle_gamma   90.00
#
_symmetry.space_group_name_H-M   'P 1'
#
loop_
_entity.id
_entity.type
_entity.pdbx_description
1 polymer ?
#
loop_
_entity_poly.entity_id
_entity_poly.type
_entity_poly.pdbx_seq_one_letter_code
_entity_poly.pdbx_strand_id
1 'polypeptide(L)'
;MGSSCIYPLDAPTPIKESSLLDGKLEETNSPYAIAKIAGIELGRSLHSQFGHEVINLMPTNLYGPRDNFSDLNSHVIPGLIQRIHNAKIEKNKNVEIWGSGKPLREFLM
;
A
#
# COMPACT_ATOMS: atom_id res chain seq x y z
N MET A 1 10.70 -1.64 -7.04
CA MET A 1 9.73 -1.65 -5.91
C MET A 1 8.39 -1.13 -6.41
N GLY A 2 7.44 -2.03 -6.60
CA GLY A 2 6.06 -1.66 -6.90
C GLY A 2 5.23 -1.45 -5.63
N SER A 3 3.92 -1.62 -5.73
CA SER A 3 2.96 -1.41 -4.64
C SER A 3 1.70 -2.22 -4.91
N SER A 4 1.00 -2.68 -3.88
CA SER A 4 -0.30 -3.37 -4.03
C SER A 4 -1.37 -2.51 -4.74
N CYS A 5 -1.21 -1.19 -4.76
CA CYS A 5 -2.14 -0.28 -5.45
C CYS A 5 -2.04 -0.28 -6.99
N ILE A 6 -1.16 -1.11 -7.58
CA ILE A 6 -1.08 -1.30 -9.04
C ILE A 6 -2.07 -2.33 -9.58
N TYR A 7 -2.72 -3.08 -8.70
CA TYR A 7 -3.71 -4.08 -9.09
C TYR A 7 -5.10 -3.46 -9.28
N PRO A 8 -5.97 -4.09 -10.08
CA PRO A 8 -7.33 -3.62 -10.30
C PRO A 8 -8.14 -3.48 -9.00
N LEU A 9 -9.04 -2.50 -8.98
CA LEU A 9 -9.92 -2.24 -7.84
C LEU A 9 -10.76 -3.47 -7.45
N ASP A 10 -11.24 -4.21 -8.45
CA ASP A 10 -12.11 -5.38 -8.28
C ASP A 10 -11.33 -6.71 -8.34
N ALA A 11 -10.02 -6.69 -8.13
CA ALA A 11 -9.21 -7.92 -8.15
C ALA A 11 -9.68 -8.89 -7.05
N PRO A 12 -9.83 -10.20 -7.35
CA PRO A 12 -10.25 -11.18 -6.37
C PRO A 12 -9.22 -11.29 -5.24
N THR A 13 -9.68 -11.46 -4.00
CA THR A 13 -8.81 -11.71 -2.84
C THR A 13 -8.65 -13.22 -2.62
N PRO A 14 -7.42 -13.76 -2.46
CA PRO A 14 -6.14 -13.05 -2.47
C PRO A 14 -5.73 -12.61 -3.87
N ILE A 15 -5.12 -11.42 -3.95
CA ILE A 15 -4.63 -10.84 -5.21
C ILE A 15 -3.45 -11.68 -5.70
N LYS A 16 -3.49 -12.05 -6.99
CA LYS A 16 -2.41 -12.80 -7.66
C LYS A 16 -1.63 -11.88 -8.58
N GLU A 17 -0.36 -12.20 -8.85
CA GLU A 17 0.48 -11.47 -9.80
C GLU A 17 -0.13 -11.44 -11.21
N SER A 18 -0.88 -12.49 -11.57
CA SER A 18 -1.61 -12.58 -12.84
C SER A 18 -2.75 -11.55 -12.97
N SER A 19 -3.19 -10.93 -11.87
CA SER A 19 -4.23 -9.88 -11.89
C SER A 19 -3.70 -8.52 -12.35
N LEU A 20 -2.38 -8.37 -12.55
CA LEU A 20 -1.79 -7.14 -13.07
C LEU A 20 -2.38 -6.81 -14.45
N LEU A 21 -2.91 -5.59 -14.62
CA LEU A 21 -3.55 -5.10 -15.85
C LEU A 21 -4.85 -5.82 -16.27
N ASP A 22 -5.46 -6.64 -15.41
CA ASP A 22 -6.70 -7.38 -15.71
C ASP A 22 -7.99 -6.59 -15.42
N GLY A 23 -7.90 -5.27 -15.23
CA GLY A 23 -9.05 -4.43 -14.87
C GLY A 23 -8.73 -2.97 -14.62
N LYS A 24 -9.72 -2.21 -14.15
CA LYS A 24 -9.58 -0.77 -13.85
C LYS A 24 -8.80 -0.54 -12.56
N LEU A 25 -7.90 0.44 -12.59
CA LEU A 25 -7.17 0.92 -11.42
C LEU A 25 -8.07 1.81 -10.56
N GLU A 26 -7.77 1.86 -9.27
CA GLU A 26 -8.36 2.83 -8.34
C GLU A 26 -8.01 4.26 -8.78
N GLU A 27 -9.03 5.11 -8.97
CA GLU A 27 -8.91 6.42 -9.63
C GLU A 27 -7.93 7.34 -8.90
N THR A 28 -8.04 7.37 -7.57
CA THR A 28 -7.21 8.19 -6.68
C THR A 28 -5.71 7.88 -6.79
N ASN A 29 -5.35 6.63 -7.10
CA ASN A 29 -3.97 6.17 -7.21
C ASN A 29 -3.52 5.94 -8.66
N SER A 30 -4.39 6.17 -9.64
CA SER A 30 -4.17 5.78 -11.03
C SER A 30 -2.89 6.35 -11.65
N PRO A 31 -2.48 7.63 -11.45
CA PRO A 31 -1.25 8.14 -12.06
C PRO A 31 0.00 7.47 -11.47
N TYR A 32 0.00 7.24 -10.16
CA TYR A 32 1.08 6.55 -9.46
C TYR A 32 1.17 5.07 -9.90
N ALA A 33 0.02 4.40 -10.00
CA ALA A 33 -0.06 3.00 -10.41
C ALA A 33 0.49 2.81 -11.83
N ILE A 34 0.10 3.67 -12.78
CA ILE A 34 0.61 3.64 -14.16
C ILE A 34 2.13 3.81 -14.19
N ALA A 35 2.69 4.76 -13.44
CA ALA A 35 4.13 4.96 -13.38
C ALA A 35 4.88 3.73 -12.84
N LYS A 36 4.31 3.05 -11.83
CA LYS A 36 4.88 1.81 -11.30
C LYS A 36 4.80 0.65 -12.29
N ILE A 37 3.69 0.51 -13.00
CA ILE A 37 3.51 -0.50 -14.06
C ILE A 37 4.52 -0.27 -15.18
N ALA A 38 4.73 0.98 -15.61
CA ALA A 38 5.73 1.32 -16.61
C ALA A 38 7.15 0.89 -16.18
N GLY A 39 7.49 1.03 -14.90
CA GLY A 39 8.76 0.52 -14.35
C GLY A 39 8.92 -1.01 -14.44
N ILE A 40 7.81 -1.75 -14.29
CA ILE A 40 7.81 -3.22 -14.46
C ILE A 40 8.07 -3.57 -15.92
N GLU A 41 7.37 -2.92 -16.85
CA GLU A 41 7.54 -3.14 -18.29
C GLU A 41 8.93 -2.74 -18.78
N LEU A 42 9.52 -1.69 -18.21
CA LEU A 42 10.91 -1.31 -18.47
C LEU A 42 11.86 -2.44 -18.07
N GLY A 43 11.71 -3.01 -16.87
CA GLY A 43 12.51 -4.16 -16.43
C GLY A 43 12.36 -5.37 -17.36
N ARG A 44 11.13 -5.69 -17.77
CA ARG A 44 10.84 -6.77 -18.74
C ARG A 44 11.51 -6.52 -20.10
N SER A 45 11.45 -5.27 -20.59
CA SER A 45 12.04 -4.86 -21.86
C SER A 45 13.58 -4.93 -21.83
N LEU A 46 14.19 -4.45 -20.75
CA LEU A 46 15.64 -4.52 -20.54
C LEU A 46 16.14 -5.97 -20.47
N HIS A 47 15.38 -6.85 -19.81
CA HIS A 47 15.68 -8.27 -19.80
C HIS A 47 15.60 -8.87 -21.21
N SER A 48 14.50 -8.64 -21.92
CA SER A 48 14.30 -9.20 -23.26
C SER A 48 15.32 -8.71 -24.29
N GLN A 49 15.75 -7.45 -24.20
CA GLN A 49 16.63 -6.84 -25.21
C GLN A 49 18.12 -7.02 -24.89
N PHE A 50 18.49 -6.98 -23.61
CA PHE A 50 19.90 -6.92 -23.19
C PHE A 50 20.29 -7.99 -22.16
N GLY A 51 19.36 -8.86 -21.75
CA GLY A 51 19.62 -9.92 -20.77
C GLY A 51 19.77 -9.41 -19.32
N HIS A 52 19.37 -8.16 -19.03
CA HIS A 52 19.44 -7.62 -17.68
C HIS A 52 18.48 -8.33 -16.72
N GLU A 53 18.92 -8.62 -15.49
CA GLU A 53 18.04 -9.14 -14.44
C GLU A 53 17.49 -7.99 -13.58
N VAL A 54 16.21 -7.66 -13.78
CA VAL A 54 15.51 -6.61 -13.03
C VAL A 54 14.35 -7.24 -12.25
N ILE A 55 14.52 -7.36 -10.95
CA ILE A 55 13.53 -7.97 -10.06
C ILE A 55 12.60 -6.89 -9.49
N ASN A 56 11.29 -7.09 -9.65
CA ASN A 56 10.27 -6.21 -9.11
C ASN A 56 9.50 -6.89 -7.98
N LEU A 57 9.69 -6.40 -6.75
CA LEU A 57 8.94 -6.82 -5.58
C LEU A 57 7.69 -5.96 -5.39
N MET A 58 6.59 -6.60 -4.99
CA MET A 58 5.28 -6.00 -4.71
C MET A 58 4.95 -6.13 -3.22
N PRO A 59 5.42 -5.22 -2.37
CA PRO A 59 5.04 -5.23 -0.97
C PRO A 59 3.55 -4.87 -0.79
N THR A 60 2.95 -5.46 0.24
CA THR A 60 1.65 -5.01 0.81
C THR A 60 1.85 -3.74 1.65
N ASN A 61 0.86 -3.32 2.44
CA ASN A 61 1.00 -2.13 3.28
C ASN A 61 2.15 -2.31 4.28
N LEU A 62 3.14 -1.43 4.23
CA LEU A 62 4.29 -1.44 5.13
C LEU A 62 4.04 -0.55 6.33
N TYR A 63 4.59 -0.93 7.49
CA TYR A 63 4.67 -0.05 8.66
C TYR A 63 5.95 -0.35 9.43
N GLY A 64 6.50 0.64 10.13
CA GLY A 64 7.70 0.39 10.92
C GLY A 64 8.32 1.64 11.54
N PRO A 65 9.54 1.50 12.10
CA PRO A 65 10.31 2.66 12.57
C PRO A 65 10.50 3.67 11.43
N ARG A 66 10.41 4.97 11.75
CA ARG A 66 10.53 6.09 10.81
C ARG A 66 9.36 6.28 9.83
N ASP A 67 8.23 5.61 10.06
CA ASP A 67 6.98 5.94 9.38
C ASP A 67 6.49 7.35 9.81
N ASN A 68 5.48 7.88 9.13
CA ASN A 68 4.91 9.18 9.45
C ASN A 68 3.85 9.06 10.56
N PHE A 69 4.20 9.48 11.78
CA PHE A 69 3.33 9.50 12.96
C PHE A 69 2.55 10.82 13.13
N SER A 70 2.30 11.56 12.03
CA SER A 70 1.47 12.76 12.07
C SER A 70 0.00 12.45 12.41
N ASP A 71 -0.64 13.28 13.24
CA ASP A 71 -2.06 13.15 13.56
C ASP A 71 -2.99 13.37 12.35
N LEU A 72 -2.55 14.13 11.34
CA LEU A 72 -3.36 14.52 10.18
C LEU A 72 -3.03 13.74 8.91
N ASN A 73 -1.78 13.32 8.73
CA ASN A 73 -1.28 12.77 7.47
C ASN A 73 -0.47 11.47 7.70
N SER A 74 -1.07 10.49 8.36
CA SER A 74 -0.43 9.19 8.64
C SER A 74 -1.18 8.04 7.99
N HIS A 75 -0.43 6.97 7.69
CA HIS A 75 -1.04 5.68 7.37
C HIS A 75 -1.73 5.12 8.61
N VAL A 76 -2.65 4.16 8.40
CA VAL A 76 -3.54 3.69 9.47
C VAL A 76 -2.80 3.19 10.72
N ILE A 77 -1.72 2.41 10.59
CA ILE A 77 -0.96 1.91 11.74
C ILE A 77 -0.25 3.05 12.51
N PRO A 78 0.64 3.86 11.90
CA PRO A 78 1.31 4.93 12.65
C PRO A 78 0.32 5.96 13.21
N GLY A 79 -0.76 6.26 12.49
CA GLY A 79 -1.82 7.15 12.98
C GLY A 79 -2.55 6.60 14.19
N LEU A 80 -2.90 5.32 14.19
CA LEU A 80 -3.52 4.68 15.36
C LEU A 80 -2.56 4.62 16.55
N ILE A 81 -1.28 4.29 16.33
CA ILE A 81 -0.26 4.29 17.39
C ILE A 81 -0.19 5.68 18.05
N GLN A 82 -0.10 6.75 17.26
CA GLN A 82 0.00 8.11 17.78
C GLN A 82 -1.25 8.51 18.58
N ARG A 83 -2.45 8.24 18.05
CA ARG A 83 -3.71 8.61 18.72
C ARG A 83 -3.92 7.86 20.03
N ILE A 84 -3.59 6.57 20.07
CA ILE A 84 -3.66 5.75 21.29
C ILE A 84 -2.60 6.21 22.31
N HIS A 85 -1.40 6.56 21.84
CA HIS A 85 -0.35 7.10 22.71
C HIS A 85 -0.78 8.42 23.36
N ASN A 86 -1.30 9.38 22.58
CA ASN A 86 -1.78 10.66 23.07
C ASN A 86 -2.93 10.47 24.07
N ALA A 87 -3.91 9.62 23.75
CA ALA A 87 -5.02 9.32 24.65
C ALA A 87 -4.55 8.74 26.00
N LYS A 88 -3.51 7.91 26.00
CA LYS A 88 -2.91 7.39 27.24
C LYS A 88 -2.27 8.50 28.08
N ILE A 89 -1.53 9.42 27.46
CA ILE A 89 -0.89 10.56 28.15
C ILE A 89 -1.96 11.48 28.74
N GLU A 90 -3.02 11.76 27.98
CA GLU A 90 -4.11 12.65 28.36
C GLU A 90 -5.15 11.99 29.29
N LYS A 91 -5.04 10.67 29.53
CA LYS A 91 -5.99 9.85 30.30
C LYS A 91 -7.41 9.85 29.70
N ASN A 92 -7.51 9.96 28.39
CA ASN A 92 -8.77 9.80 27.67
C ASN A 92 -9.23 8.34 27.76
N LYS A 93 -10.50 8.13 28.10
CA LYS A 93 -11.06 6.77 28.27
C LYS A 93 -11.31 6.05 26.95
N ASN A 94 -11.46 6.80 25.85
CA ASN A 94 -11.86 6.30 24.55
C ASN A 94 -11.01 6.91 23.43
N VAL A 95 -10.78 6.15 22.37
CA VAL A 95 -10.21 6.61 21.10
C VAL A 95 -11.19 6.27 19.99
N GLU A 96 -11.65 7.25 19.25
CA GLU A 96 -12.60 7.06 18.15
C GLU A 96 -11.88 6.54 16.90
N ILE A 97 -12.42 5.54 16.21
CA ILE A 97 -11.89 5.08 14.91
C ILE A 97 -13.01 5.19 13.90
N TRP A 98 -12.73 5.87 12.78
CA TRP A 98 -13.71 6.10 11.74
C TRP A 98 -14.09 4.80 11.01
N GLY A 99 -15.40 4.63 10.77
CA GLY A 99 -15.95 3.50 10.04
C GLY A 99 -16.43 2.35 10.93
N SER A 100 -16.82 1.24 10.30
CA SER A 100 -17.43 0.09 10.99
C SER A 100 -16.43 -0.92 11.56
N GLY A 101 -15.14 -0.78 11.24
CA GLY A 101 -14.10 -1.76 11.58
C GLY A 101 -14.18 -3.09 10.81
N LYS A 102 -15.16 -3.26 9.91
CA LYS A 102 -15.30 -4.46 9.07
C LYS A 102 -14.26 -4.62 7.95
N PRO A 103 -13.71 -3.55 7.33
CA PRO A 103 -12.75 -3.71 6.24
C PRO A 103 -11.48 -4.46 6.67
N LEU A 104 -11.07 -5.45 5.89
CA LEU A 104 -9.84 -6.21 6.11
C LEU A 104 -8.65 -5.56 5.40
N ARG A 105 -7.47 -5.62 6.02
CA ARG A 105 -6.21 -5.08 5.51
C ARG A 105 -5.08 -6.04 5.85
N GLU A 106 -4.08 -6.12 4.97
CA GLU A 106 -2.85 -6.87 5.19
C GLU A 106 -1.70 -5.88 5.43
N PHE A 107 -0.78 -6.25 6.34
CA PHE A 107 0.37 -5.45 6.72
C PHE A 107 1.63 -6.31 6.82
N LEU A 108 2.78 -5.70 6.49
CA LEU A 108 4.10 -6.29 6.64
C LEU A 108 5.01 -5.32 7.40
N MET A 109 5.80 -5.85 8.34
CA MET A 109 6.79 -5.12 9.14
C MET A 109 8.17 -5.14 8.47
#